data_AF-A0A9D6FD26-F1
#
_entry.id   AF-A0A9D6FD26-F1
#
_cell.length_a   1.000
_cell.length_b   1.000
_cell.length_c   1.000
_cell.angle_alpha   90.00
_cell.angle_beta   90.00
_cell.angle_gamma   90.00
#
_symmetry.space_group_name_H-M   'P 1'
#
loop_
_entity.id
_entity.type
_entity.pdbx_description
1 polymer ?
#
loop_
_entity_poly.entity_id
_entity_poly.type
_entity_poly.pdbx_seq_one_letter_code
_entity_poly.pdbx_strand_id
1 'polypeptide(L)'
;MSLFRSGKGRTSKESDHDVVGEYPVRNALQRAIDENCLFAVVVDEARFSRRARIVGIEEREKFFFVLRFYENVDFSPGATIEATFESPDWRYSFTTSIEEIRDDTWHLCAMPDVLRDAERRASGRVKLRRGENVRVAAISDPQSGVAVSGVMLQFSTSGFVFCPQSVAEAKSQEALLVGREHFRAGAEYPTVRFKLPGAERDTVVSAVVRRVVGTAPELNVAMEFQELRDADHRIIEELVEMRATRLPVTGPLFADERFQAEGEREKSSEGQKSPATARTKAAPVQADGGAAEPASHMVLLVGDPFITCPDGRQTLRSQIPLTFQEVADAKTALLFVAEQPCHLLLVRVIHSDPQSLALVKLLRNQQALTNIPIIAVTPAPSPVEIVRLRSNGVTDIIHEPVDANLLAEKIRKWIEAGRT
;
A
#
# COMPACT_ATOMS: atom_id res chain seq x y z
N MET A 1 33.91 36.00 14.19
CA MET A 1 34.09 35.32 12.88
C MET A 1 34.30 33.83 13.15
N SER A 2 33.22 33.06 13.16
CA SER A 2 33.23 31.62 13.45
C SER A 2 33.19 30.85 12.13
N LEU A 3 34.19 29.99 11.92
CA LEU A 3 34.39 29.18 10.72
C LEU A 3 33.37 28.03 10.68
N PHE A 4 32.41 28.12 9.76
CA PHE A 4 31.63 26.97 9.30
C PHE A 4 32.56 25.99 8.59
N ARG A 5 32.81 24.83 9.21
CA ARG A 5 33.43 23.69 8.54
C ARG A 5 32.38 23.01 7.65
N SER A 6 32.55 23.18 6.35
CA SER A 6 31.97 22.34 5.31
C SER A 6 32.21 20.85 5.62
N GLY A 7 31.12 20.08 5.71
CA GLY A 7 31.16 18.64 5.93
C GLY A 7 31.77 17.95 4.71
N LYS A 8 33.01 17.47 4.86
CA LYS A 8 33.64 16.56 3.87
C LYS A 8 32.75 15.33 3.70
N GLY A 9 32.42 15.03 2.44
CA GLY A 9 31.63 13.86 2.06
C GLY A 9 32.22 12.58 2.66
N ARG A 10 31.40 11.86 3.42
CA ARG A 10 31.66 10.46 3.72
C ARG A 10 31.66 9.71 2.40
N THR A 11 32.82 9.25 1.95
CA THR A 11 32.87 8.16 0.97
C THR A 11 32.20 6.96 1.64
N SER A 12 31.08 6.51 1.07
CA SER A 12 30.37 5.33 1.55
C SER A 12 31.31 4.14 1.39
N LYS A 13 31.81 3.60 2.51
CA LYS A 13 32.29 2.21 2.50
C LYS A 13 31.07 1.37 2.07
N GLU A 14 31.25 0.52 1.06
CA GLU A 14 30.28 -0.53 0.73
C GLU A 14 29.88 -1.22 2.03
N SER A 15 28.58 -1.28 2.28
CA SER A 15 28.10 -1.97 3.47
C SER A 15 28.15 -3.47 3.18
N ASP A 16 28.47 -4.29 4.17
CA ASP A 16 28.39 -5.77 4.04
C ASP A 16 26.95 -6.26 3.76
N HIS A 17 25.99 -5.35 3.63
CA HIS A 17 24.56 -5.59 3.41
C HIS A 17 24.06 -5.12 2.03
N ASP A 18 24.94 -4.55 1.20
CA ASP A 18 24.60 -4.18 -0.17
C ASP A 18 24.39 -5.47 -1.00
N VAL A 19 23.32 -5.50 -1.80
CA VAL A 19 23.04 -6.61 -2.72
C VAL A 19 23.66 -6.26 -4.06
N VAL A 20 24.73 -6.96 -4.42
CA VAL A 20 25.53 -6.69 -5.63
C VAL A 20 25.34 -7.82 -6.64
N GLY A 21 25.16 -7.46 -7.91
CA GLY A 21 25.10 -8.39 -9.02
C GLY A 21 23.67 -8.65 -9.52
N GLU A 22 23.56 -8.92 -10.82
CA GLU A 22 22.29 -8.94 -11.54
C GLU A 22 21.27 -9.94 -10.96
N TYR A 23 21.70 -11.17 -10.63
CA TYR A 23 20.82 -12.20 -10.06
C TYR A 23 20.38 -11.92 -8.61
N PRO A 24 21.29 -11.59 -7.66
CA PRO A 24 20.90 -11.18 -6.31
C PRO A 24 19.94 -9.98 -6.31
N VAL A 25 20.21 -8.97 -7.13
CA VAL A 25 19.34 -7.80 -7.29
C VAL A 25 17.96 -8.22 -7.81
N ARG A 26 17.92 -9.02 -8.88
CA ARG A 26 16.66 -9.55 -9.44
C ARG A 26 15.84 -10.27 -8.36
N ASN A 27 16.46 -11.14 -7.58
CA ASN A 27 15.79 -11.90 -6.51
C ASN A 27 15.23 -10.98 -5.42
N ALA A 28 15.99 -9.95 -5.03
CA ALA A 28 15.52 -8.96 -4.07
C ALA A 28 14.34 -8.13 -4.61
N LEU A 29 14.38 -7.72 -5.88
CA LEU A 29 13.25 -7.02 -6.51
C LEU A 29 12.03 -7.94 -6.71
N GLN A 30 12.23 -9.21 -7.07
CA GLN A 30 11.13 -10.17 -7.16
C GLN A 30 10.43 -10.35 -5.82
N ARG A 31 11.20 -10.48 -4.73
CA ARG A 31 10.64 -10.52 -3.39
C ARG A 31 9.85 -9.24 -3.06
N ALA A 32 10.31 -8.08 -3.50
CA ALA A 32 9.57 -6.83 -3.35
C ALA A 32 8.23 -6.82 -4.10
N ILE A 33 8.16 -7.46 -5.27
CA ILE A 33 6.92 -7.67 -6.03
C ILE A 33 5.99 -8.60 -5.24
N ASP A 34 6.51 -9.74 -4.77
CA ASP A 34 5.75 -10.75 -4.03
C ASP A 34 5.17 -10.19 -2.72
N GLU A 35 5.93 -9.32 -2.04
CA GLU A 35 5.52 -8.59 -0.82
C GLU A 35 4.71 -7.31 -1.12
N ASN A 36 4.46 -7.00 -2.39
CA ASN A 36 3.72 -5.83 -2.86
C ASN A 36 4.25 -4.50 -2.28
N CYS A 37 5.57 -4.38 -2.20
CA CYS A 37 6.28 -3.21 -1.66
C CYS A 37 5.93 -1.94 -2.43
N LEU A 38 5.83 -0.83 -1.69
CA LEU A 38 5.68 0.50 -2.27
C LEU A 38 7.06 1.15 -2.45
N PHE A 39 7.28 1.73 -3.63
CA PHE A 39 8.52 2.41 -3.98
C PHE A 39 8.30 3.91 -3.86
N ALA A 40 9.22 4.60 -3.20
CA ALA A 40 9.39 6.04 -3.26
C ALA A 40 10.46 6.32 -4.32
N VAL A 41 10.05 6.89 -5.44
CA VAL A 41 10.91 7.19 -6.59
C VAL A 41 11.13 8.68 -6.64
N VAL A 42 12.38 9.11 -6.73
CA VAL A 42 12.80 10.49 -6.96
C VAL A 42 13.47 10.51 -8.33
N VAL A 43 13.05 11.42 -9.20
CA VAL A 43 13.60 11.53 -10.55
C VAL A 43 14.41 12.82 -10.64
N ASP A 44 15.70 12.67 -10.93
CA ASP A 44 16.66 13.77 -11.13
C ASP A 44 16.45 14.99 -10.20
N GLU A 45 16.66 16.20 -10.71
CA GLU A 45 16.58 17.46 -9.98
C GLU A 45 15.16 17.84 -9.51
N ALA A 46 14.14 17.04 -9.85
CA ALA A 46 12.75 17.40 -9.61
C ALA A 46 12.43 17.54 -8.11
N ARG A 47 13.27 17.04 -7.19
CA ARG A 47 13.10 17.10 -5.71
C ARG A 47 11.75 16.59 -5.18
N PHE A 48 10.88 16.04 -6.02
CA PHE A 48 9.61 15.46 -5.63
C PHE A 48 9.70 13.94 -5.67
N SER A 49 9.17 13.30 -4.63
CA SER A 49 9.03 11.85 -4.58
C SER A 49 7.66 11.46 -5.12
N ARG A 50 7.63 10.45 -5.99
CA ARG A 50 6.44 9.78 -6.51
C ARG A 50 6.34 8.38 -5.94
N ARG A 51 5.11 7.88 -5.80
CA ARG A 51 4.85 6.51 -5.39
C ARG A 51 4.76 5.63 -6.63
N ALA A 52 5.41 4.47 -6.58
CA ALA A 52 5.35 3.46 -7.63
C ALA A 52 5.31 2.04 -7.03
N ARG A 53 5.05 1.05 -7.88
CA ARG A 53 5.28 -0.37 -7.59
C ARG A 53 6.02 -1.02 -8.73
N ILE A 54 6.81 -2.05 -8.43
CA ILE A 54 7.28 -2.95 -9.46
C ILE A 54 6.15 -3.94 -9.75
N VAL A 55 5.77 -4.07 -11.02
CA VAL A 55 4.68 -4.96 -11.46
C VAL A 55 5.18 -6.22 -12.17
N GLY A 56 6.46 -6.25 -12.54
CA GLY A 56 7.08 -7.40 -13.17
C GLY A 56 8.56 -7.19 -13.42
N ILE A 57 9.24 -8.29 -13.73
CA ILE A 57 10.62 -8.33 -14.23
C ILE A 57 10.56 -8.97 -15.61
N GLU A 58 11.15 -8.33 -16.60
CA GLU A 58 11.26 -8.84 -17.97
C GLU A 58 12.68 -9.32 -18.24
N GLU A 59 12.80 -10.47 -18.89
CA GLU A 59 14.08 -11.03 -19.34
C GLU A 59 14.16 -10.86 -20.85
N ARG A 60 15.17 -10.10 -21.32
CA ARG A 60 15.51 -9.95 -22.74
C ARG A 60 16.96 -10.41 -22.94
N GLU A 61 17.81 -9.59 -23.56
CA GLU A 61 19.28 -9.78 -23.48
C GLU A 61 19.84 -9.48 -22.08
N LYS A 62 19.10 -8.71 -21.28
CA LYS A 62 19.36 -8.35 -19.87
C LYS A 62 18.06 -8.35 -19.09
N PHE A 63 18.13 -8.29 -17.76
CA PHE A 63 16.92 -8.07 -16.95
C PHE A 63 16.49 -6.60 -16.94
N PHE A 64 15.18 -6.40 -16.98
CA PHE A 64 14.51 -5.12 -16.78
C PHE A 64 13.44 -5.30 -15.72
N PHE A 65 13.04 -4.22 -15.08
CA PHE A 65 11.87 -4.25 -14.21
C PHE A 65 10.89 -3.16 -14.62
N VAL A 66 9.61 -3.45 -14.42
CA VAL A 66 8.52 -2.57 -14.84
C VAL A 66 8.02 -1.82 -13.63
N LEU A 67 8.19 -0.50 -13.63
CA LEU A 67 7.61 0.40 -12.64
C LEU A 67 6.26 0.91 -13.11
N ARG A 68 5.28 0.83 -12.20
CA ARG A 68 3.98 1.45 -12.36
C ARG A 68 3.80 2.59 -11.36
N PHE A 69 3.58 3.80 -11.86
CA PHE A 69 3.26 4.97 -11.05
C PHE A 69 1.76 5.06 -10.77
N TYR A 70 1.40 5.65 -9.62
CA TYR A 70 0.00 5.90 -9.26
C TYR A 70 -0.56 7.20 -9.85
N GLU A 71 0.31 8.06 -10.34
CA GLU A 71 0.02 9.36 -10.91
C GLU A 71 0.75 9.43 -12.25
N ASN A 72 0.20 10.17 -13.20
CA ASN A 72 0.88 10.42 -14.47
C ASN A 72 2.20 11.14 -14.20
N VAL A 73 3.25 10.66 -14.86
CA VAL A 73 4.60 11.17 -14.70
C VAL A 73 5.23 11.45 -16.05
N ASP A 74 5.59 12.71 -16.27
CA ASP A 74 6.26 13.15 -17.49
C ASP A 74 7.77 12.84 -17.39
N PHE A 75 8.12 11.57 -17.56
CA PHE A 75 9.51 11.14 -17.68
C PHE A 75 9.92 11.02 -19.14
N SER A 76 11.22 11.10 -19.39
CA SER A 76 11.82 10.84 -20.69
C SER A 76 12.63 9.54 -20.63
N PRO A 77 12.69 8.74 -21.71
CA PRO A 77 13.68 7.69 -21.83
C PRO A 77 15.09 8.23 -21.60
N GLY A 78 15.91 7.51 -20.85
CA GLY A 78 17.23 7.89 -20.36
C GLY A 78 17.22 8.64 -19.02
N ALA A 79 16.06 9.04 -18.48
CA ALA A 79 15.99 9.72 -17.18
C ALA A 79 16.51 8.80 -16.06
N THR A 80 17.30 9.38 -15.14
CA THR A 80 17.83 8.64 -13.99
C THR A 80 16.88 8.79 -12.80
N ILE A 81 16.58 7.66 -12.17
CA ILE A 81 15.70 7.60 -11.01
C ILE A 81 16.43 7.02 -9.81
N GLU A 82 16.21 7.61 -8.65
CA GLU A 82 16.57 7.04 -7.35
C GLU A 82 15.32 6.44 -6.73
N ALA A 83 15.30 5.13 -6.51
CA ALA A 83 14.19 4.42 -5.93
C ALA A 83 14.56 3.91 -4.54
N THR A 84 13.64 4.03 -3.59
CA THR A 84 13.74 3.40 -2.27
C THR A 84 12.49 2.59 -2.01
N PHE A 85 12.65 1.37 -1.51
CA PHE A 85 11.54 0.52 -1.11
C PHE A 85 11.82 -0.09 0.26
N GLU A 86 10.75 -0.33 1.01
CA GLU A 86 10.82 -0.93 2.34
C GLU A 86 9.85 -2.09 2.47
N SER A 87 10.33 -3.11 3.17
CA SER A 87 9.60 -4.24 3.72
C SER A 87 9.67 -4.14 5.26
N PRO A 88 8.89 -4.91 6.04
CA PRO A 88 9.09 -4.98 7.48
C PRO A 88 10.52 -5.34 7.90
N ASP A 89 11.25 -6.08 7.05
CA ASP A 89 12.54 -6.71 7.39
C ASP A 89 13.76 -6.07 6.73
N TRP A 90 13.58 -5.18 5.74
CA TRP A 90 14.69 -4.62 4.99
C TRP A 90 14.28 -3.33 4.28
N ARG A 91 15.27 -2.48 3.99
CA ARG A 91 15.07 -1.24 3.23
C ARG A 91 16.23 -1.06 2.28
N TYR A 92 15.93 -1.02 0.99
CA TYR A 92 16.94 -0.84 -0.04
C TYR A 92 16.70 0.45 -0.82
N SER A 93 17.80 1.01 -1.31
CA SER A 93 17.80 2.11 -2.27
C SER A 93 18.69 1.77 -3.45
N PHE A 94 18.33 2.25 -4.63
CA PHE A 94 19.12 2.06 -5.83
C PHE A 94 18.87 3.18 -6.84
N THR A 95 19.77 3.28 -7.80
CA THR A 95 19.66 4.22 -8.93
C THR A 95 19.58 3.41 -10.21
N THR A 96 18.72 3.82 -11.14
CA THR A 96 18.61 3.21 -12.47
C THR A 96 18.14 4.21 -13.52
N SER A 97 18.15 3.83 -14.79
CA SER A 97 17.61 4.57 -15.93
C SER A 97 16.24 4.03 -16.37
N ILE A 98 15.39 4.94 -16.84
CA ILE A 98 14.17 4.58 -17.59
C ILE A 98 14.59 4.30 -19.03
N GLU A 99 14.30 3.11 -19.54
CA GLU A 99 14.72 2.67 -20.88
C GLU A 99 13.59 2.86 -21.90
N GLU A 100 12.36 2.54 -21.50
CA GLU A 100 11.18 2.58 -22.35
C GLU A 100 10.00 3.09 -21.53
N ILE A 101 9.17 3.95 -22.15
CA ILE A 101 7.90 4.41 -21.57
C ILE A 101 6.80 3.81 -22.43
N ARG A 102 5.98 2.95 -21.85
CA ARG A 102 4.89 2.27 -22.55
C ARG A 102 3.62 3.12 -22.57
N ASP A 103 3.35 3.76 -21.44
CA ASP A 103 2.30 4.75 -21.25
C ASP A 103 2.69 5.70 -20.10
N ASP A 104 1.81 6.63 -19.74
CA ASP A 104 2.02 7.66 -18.71
C ASP A 104 2.27 7.12 -17.28
N THR A 105 2.07 5.82 -17.07
CA THR A 105 2.21 5.16 -15.77
C THR A 105 3.13 3.95 -15.78
N TRP A 106 3.42 3.33 -16.94
CA TRP A 106 4.24 2.12 -17.09
C TRP A 106 5.59 2.43 -17.73
N HIS A 107 6.65 2.22 -16.94
CA HIS A 107 8.02 2.50 -17.33
C HIS A 107 8.87 1.24 -17.18
N LEU A 108 9.57 0.88 -18.25
CA LEU A 108 10.59 -0.16 -18.23
C LEU A 108 11.91 0.47 -17.78
N CYS A 109 12.51 -0.07 -16.73
CA CYS A 109 13.76 0.41 -16.17
C CYS A 109 14.84 -0.66 -16.30
N ALA A 110 16.09 -0.22 -16.50
CA ALA A 110 17.25 -1.10 -16.47
C ALA A 110 17.38 -1.75 -15.07
N MET A 111 17.83 -3.00 -14.99
CA MET A 111 18.16 -3.60 -13.68
C MET A 111 19.32 -2.81 -13.03
N PRO A 112 19.22 -2.38 -11.77
CA PRO A 112 20.35 -1.74 -11.10
C PRO A 112 21.45 -2.76 -10.80
N ASP A 113 22.72 -2.34 -10.85
CA ASP A 113 23.83 -3.24 -10.53
C ASP A 113 23.92 -3.56 -9.03
N VAL A 114 23.43 -2.64 -8.19
CA VAL A 114 23.53 -2.70 -6.73
C VAL A 114 22.26 -2.17 -6.08
N LEU A 115 21.72 -2.92 -5.12
CA LEU A 115 20.78 -2.40 -4.13
C LEU A 115 21.58 -2.07 -2.86
N ARG A 116 21.63 -0.80 -2.51
CA ARG A 116 22.32 -0.34 -1.31
C ARG A 116 21.42 -0.48 -0.11
N ASP A 117 21.94 -1.04 0.98
CA ASP A 117 21.23 -1.06 2.24
C ASP A 117 20.98 0.39 2.69
N ALA A 118 19.70 0.74 2.71
CA ALA A 118 19.22 2.06 3.10
C ALA A 118 18.69 2.05 4.54
N GLU A 119 18.82 0.94 5.25
CA GLU A 119 18.52 0.88 6.66
C GLU A 119 19.64 1.58 7.45
N ARG A 120 19.28 2.72 8.04
CA ARG A 120 20.19 3.55 8.83
C ARG A 120 19.90 3.47 10.32
N ARG A 121 18.90 2.66 10.71
CA ARG A 121 18.41 2.59 12.07
C ARG A 121 19.24 1.60 12.86
N ALA A 122 19.69 2.03 14.05
CA ALA A 122 20.36 1.15 15.00
C ALA A 122 19.40 0.22 15.76
N SER A 123 18.08 0.47 15.69
CA SER A 123 17.07 -0.30 16.40
C SER A 123 15.80 -0.51 15.59
N GLY A 124 15.14 -1.63 15.87
CA GLY A 124 13.83 -1.97 15.30
C GLY A 124 12.77 -0.96 15.66
N ARG A 125 11.73 -0.88 14.83
CA ARG A 125 10.54 -0.04 15.06
C ARG A 125 9.31 -0.92 15.23
N VAL A 126 8.48 -0.56 16.19
CA VAL A 126 7.15 -1.13 16.36
C VAL A 126 6.16 -0.22 15.67
N LYS A 127 5.50 -0.70 14.62
CA LYS A 127 4.31 -0.04 14.05
C LYS A 127 3.10 -0.38 14.91
N LEU A 128 2.41 0.64 15.40
CA LEU A 128 1.19 0.48 16.19
C LEU A 128 0.02 0.12 15.27
N ARG A 129 -0.83 -0.80 15.71
CA ARG A 129 -2.04 -1.18 14.96
C ARG A 129 -3.09 -0.08 15.10
N ARG A 130 -3.97 0.08 14.10
CA ARG A 130 -5.05 1.10 14.11
C ARG A 130 -5.94 1.06 15.36
N GLY A 131 -6.06 -0.08 16.03
CA GLY A 131 -6.85 -0.21 17.27
C GLY A 131 -6.15 0.22 18.56
N GLU A 132 -4.82 0.35 18.56
CA GLU A 132 -4.05 0.60 19.79
C GLU A 132 -4.08 2.06 20.24
N ASN A 133 -4.34 3.01 19.32
CA ASN A 133 -4.66 4.41 19.59
C ASN A 133 -3.84 5.06 20.71
N VAL A 134 -2.52 4.88 20.68
CA VAL A 134 -1.61 5.49 21.67
C VAL A 134 -1.61 7.00 21.47
N ARG A 135 -2.28 7.72 22.37
CA ARG A 135 -2.36 9.17 22.33
C ARG A 135 -1.05 9.78 22.81
N VAL A 136 -0.59 10.79 22.09
CA VAL A 136 0.57 11.62 22.43
C VAL A 136 0.05 13.01 22.76
N ALA A 137 0.50 13.55 23.89
CA ALA A 137 0.34 14.95 24.24
C ALA A 137 1.73 15.57 24.46
N ALA A 138 2.06 16.65 23.76
CA ALA A 138 3.37 17.28 23.81
C ALA A 138 3.22 18.78 24.03
N ILE A 139 4.10 19.38 24.84
CA ILE A 139 4.12 20.82 25.10
C ILE A 139 5.54 21.32 24.84
N SER A 140 5.69 22.33 23.97
CA SER A 140 7.00 22.92 23.65
C SER A 140 7.49 23.89 24.74
N ASP A 141 6.59 24.73 25.26
CA ASP A 141 6.83 25.67 26.36
C ASP A 141 5.50 25.90 27.10
N PRO A 142 5.42 25.68 28.43
CA PRO A 142 4.17 25.84 29.18
C PRO A 142 3.61 27.27 29.25
N GLN A 143 4.44 28.30 29.08
CA GLN A 143 4.06 29.71 29.22
C GLN A 143 3.75 30.38 27.88
N SER A 144 4.45 30.00 26.81
CA SER A 144 4.35 30.66 25.51
C SER A 144 4.37 29.71 24.31
N GLY A 145 4.43 28.40 24.56
CA GLY A 145 4.60 27.41 23.52
C GLY A 145 3.31 26.88 22.95
N VAL A 146 3.45 25.75 22.28
CA VAL A 146 2.37 25.05 21.61
C VAL A 146 2.12 23.73 22.33
N ALA A 147 0.85 23.49 22.66
CA ALA A 147 0.35 22.19 23.09
C ALA A 147 -0.16 21.43 21.86
N VAL A 148 0.31 20.20 21.71
CA VAL A 148 -0.01 19.35 20.57
C VAL A 148 -0.58 18.04 21.10
N SER A 149 -1.65 17.55 20.48
CA SER A 149 -2.12 16.19 20.72
C SER A 149 -2.25 15.42 19.40
N GLY A 150 -2.05 14.11 19.46
CA GLY A 150 -2.11 13.26 18.27
C GLY A 150 -2.04 11.77 18.59
N VAL A 151 -1.85 10.97 17.55
CA VAL A 151 -1.77 9.50 17.65
C VAL A 151 -0.38 9.04 17.25
N MET A 152 0.27 8.28 18.11
CA MET A 152 1.54 7.61 17.80
C MET A 152 1.29 6.55 16.74
N LEU A 153 2.11 6.56 15.69
CA LEU A 153 2.05 5.61 14.58
C LEU A 153 3.07 4.50 14.74
N GLN A 154 4.25 4.84 15.25
CA GLN A 154 5.34 3.90 15.49
C GLN A 154 6.32 4.43 16.53
N PHE A 155 7.07 3.53 17.15
CA PHE A 155 8.14 3.89 18.10
C PHE A 155 9.34 2.93 17.99
N SER A 156 10.48 3.37 18.49
CA SER A 156 11.72 2.60 18.69
C SER A 156 12.29 2.92 20.07
N THR A 157 13.45 2.35 20.40
CA THR A 157 14.19 2.68 21.62
C THR A 157 14.69 4.14 21.65
N SER A 158 14.85 4.77 20.50
CA SER A 158 15.41 6.12 20.36
C SER A 158 14.38 7.21 20.07
N GLY A 159 13.14 6.86 19.72
CA GLY A 159 12.15 7.88 19.39
C GLY A 159 10.82 7.32 18.93
N PHE A 160 9.98 8.19 18.38
CA PHE A 160 8.68 7.81 17.87
C PHE A 160 8.24 8.72 16.72
N VAL A 161 7.21 8.28 16.00
CA VAL A 161 6.51 9.08 15.01
C VAL A 161 5.05 9.16 15.40
N PHE A 162 4.48 10.35 15.34
CA PHE A 162 3.07 10.57 15.58
C PHE A 162 2.45 11.48 14.53
N CYS A 163 1.13 11.36 14.37
CA CYS A 163 0.31 12.23 13.55
C CYS A 163 -0.42 13.22 14.46
N PRO A 164 -0.10 14.53 14.44
CA PRO A 164 -0.81 15.52 15.22
C PRO A 164 -2.25 15.65 14.71
N GLN A 165 -3.18 15.73 15.64
CA GLN A 165 -4.62 15.88 15.39
C GLN A 165 -5.15 17.21 15.91
N SER A 166 -4.51 17.78 16.93
CA SER A 166 -4.84 19.10 17.43
C SER A 166 -3.59 19.87 17.81
N VAL A 167 -3.64 21.19 17.62
CA VAL A 167 -2.63 22.14 18.05
C VAL A 167 -3.37 23.26 18.79
N ALA A 168 -2.82 23.72 19.90
CA ALA A 168 -3.35 24.86 20.65
C ALA A 168 -2.20 25.67 21.26
N GLU A 169 -2.41 26.96 21.48
CA GLU A 169 -1.48 27.76 22.28
C GLU A 169 -1.52 27.27 23.74
N ALA A 170 -0.36 26.99 24.33
CA ALA A 170 -0.26 26.29 25.61
C ALA A 170 -0.93 27.05 26.78
N LYS A 171 -0.87 28.39 26.75
CA LYS A 171 -1.40 29.26 27.81
C LYS A 171 -2.88 29.58 27.66
N SER A 172 -3.30 30.00 26.47
CA SER A 172 -4.68 30.42 26.21
C SER A 172 -5.61 29.25 25.89
N GLN A 173 -5.04 28.10 25.50
CA GLN A 173 -5.75 26.95 24.91
C GLN A 173 -6.51 27.30 23.62
N GLU A 174 -6.18 28.41 22.97
CA GLU A 174 -6.74 28.77 21.67
C GLU A 174 -6.32 27.74 20.63
N ALA A 175 -7.29 27.17 19.91
CA ALA A 175 -7.05 26.16 18.89
C ALA A 175 -6.35 26.78 17.68
N LEU A 176 -5.28 26.12 17.23
CA LEU A 176 -4.50 26.49 16.05
C LEU A 176 -4.68 25.43 14.96
N LEU A 177 -4.49 25.84 13.71
CA LEU A 177 -4.48 24.89 12.60
C LEU A 177 -3.28 23.95 12.71
N VAL A 178 -3.49 22.66 12.44
CA VAL A 178 -2.39 21.70 12.38
C VAL A 178 -1.53 22.02 11.17
N GLY A 179 -0.28 22.45 11.41
CA GLY A 179 0.64 22.90 10.37
C GLY A 179 2.10 22.62 10.69
N ARG A 180 2.96 22.64 9.66
CA ARG A 180 4.41 22.35 9.79
C ARG A 180 5.15 23.43 10.56
N GLU A 181 4.63 24.64 10.58
CA GLU A 181 5.15 25.80 11.27
C GLU A 181 5.31 25.59 12.78
N HIS A 182 4.50 24.69 13.37
CA HIS A 182 4.57 24.30 14.78
C HIS A 182 5.64 23.22 15.07
N PHE A 183 6.20 22.60 14.04
CA PHE A 183 7.15 21.49 14.15
C PHE A 183 8.43 21.80 13.37
N ARG A 184 9.33 22.60 13.96
CA ARG A 184 10.65 22.85 13.35
C ARG A 184 11.60 21.72 13.70
N ALA A 185 12.40 21.27 12.74
CA ALA A 185 13.50 20.34 13.05
C ALA A 185 14.44 20.99 14.09
N GLY A 186 14.75 20.25 15.15
CA GLY A 186 15.47 20.75 16.32
C GLY A 186 14.59 21.37 17.41
N ALA A 187 13.29 21.55 17.20
CA ALA A 187 12.40 22.04 18.25
C ALA A 187 12.29 21.02 19.39
N GLU A 188 12.47 21.51 20.61
CA GLU A 188 12.40 20.70 21.82
C GLU A 188 10.99 20.72 22.41
N TYR A 189 10.59 19.58 22.93
CA TYR A 189 9.35 19.36 23.66
C TYR A 189 9.74 18.75 25.01
N PRO A 190 9.94 19.58 26.05
CA PRO A 190 10.41 19.11 27.36
C PRO A 190 9.40 18.20 28.06
N THR A 191 8.13 18.22 27.64
CA THR A 191 7.11 17.34 28.18
C THR A 191 6.30 16.71 27.06
N VAL A 192 6.57 15.43 26.81
CA VAL A 192 5.80 14.54 25.95
C VAL A 192 5.25 13.42 26.81
N ARG A 193 3.92 13.26 26.80
CA ARG A 193 3.19 12.23 27.53
C ARG A 193 2.50 11.27 26.57
N PHE A 194 2.64 9.97 26.82
CA PHE A 194 1.91 8.93 26.12
C PHE A 194 1.77 7.68 27.00
N LYS A 195 0.85 6.78 26.67
CA LYS A 195 0.68 5.50 27.37
C LYS A 195 0.86 4.34 26.39
N LEU A 196 1.94 3.58 26.56
CA LEU A 196 2.22 2.43 25.71
C LEU A 196 1.25 1.28 25.98
N PRO A 197 0.96 0.41 24.99
CA PRO A 197 0.11 -0.75 25.20
C PRO A 197 0.68 -1.66 26.30
N GLY A 198 -0.12 -1.95 27.32
CA GLY A 198 0.28 -2.78 28.47
C GLY A 198 1.01 -2.03 29.59
N ALA A 199 1.39 -0.77 29.40
CA ALA A 199 1.99 0.01 30.48
C ALA A 199 0.94 0.40 31.54
N GLU A 200 1.27 0.26 32.82
CA GLU A 200 0.37 0.62 33.92
C GLU A 200 0.17 2.14 34.02
N ARG A 201 1.24 2.90 33.76
CA ARG A 201 1.32 4.36 33.90
C ARG A 201 1.66 5.06 32.59
N ASP A 202 1.42 6.36 32.54
CA ASP A 202 1.87 7.21 31.45
C ASP A 202 3.41 7.36 31.48
N THR A 203 4.00 7.30 30.29
CA THR A 203 5.40 7.65 30.04
C THR A 203 5.47 9.15 29.80
N VAL A 204 6.37 9.83 30.51
CA VAL A 204 6.63 11.27 30.36
C VAL A 204 8.11 11.45 30.06
N VAL A 205 8.42 12.03 28.91
CA VAL A 205 9.79 12.19 28.39
C VAL A 205 9.98 13.58 27.78
N SER A 206 11.24 13.98 27.62
CA SER A 206 11.62 15.08 26.73
C SER A 206 11.96 14.53 25.35
N ALA A 207 11.61 15.28 24.30
CA ALA A 207 11.90 14.85 22.92
C ALA A 207 12.19 16.03 21.99
N VAL A 208 12.94 15.77 20.93
CA VAL A 208 13.31 16.76 19.91
C VAL A 208 12.76 16.35 18.56
N VAL A 209 12.14 17.28 17.84
CA VAL A 209 11.66 17.04 16.47
C VAL A 209 12.86 16.82 15.56
N ARG A 210 12.97 15.65 14.95
CA ARG A 210 14.04 15.34 13.98
C ARG A 210 13.59 15.56 12.55
N ARG A 211 12.34 15.22 12.25
CA ARG A 211 11.83 15.27 10.88
C ARG A 211 10.33 15.49 10.87
N VAL A 212 9.87 16.25 9.88
CA VAL A 212 8.44 16.47 9.63
C VAL A 212 8.15 16.15 8.17
N VAL A 213 7.20 15.26 7.92
CA VAL A 213 6.88 14.73 6.59
C VAL A 213 5.39 14.92 6.31
N GLY A 214 5.04 15.33 5.09
CA GLY A 214 3.66 15.53 4.68
C GLY A 214 3.09 16.91 5.03
N THR A 215 1.78 17.03 4.86
CA THR A 215 0.94 18.20 5.18
C THR A 215 -0.30 17.69 5.90
N ALA A 216 -0.99 18.55 6.66
CA ALA A 216 -2.24 18.16 7.29
C ALA A 216 -3.27 17.68 6.23
N PRO A 217 -4.08 16.66 6.53
CA PRO A 217 -4.17 15.92 7.80
C PRO A 217 -3.14 14.78 7.96
N GLU A 218 -2.34 14.49 6.94
CA GLU A 218 -1.36 13.38 6.92
C GLU A 218 0.04 13.78 7.44
N LEU A 219 0.09 14.78 8.31
CA LEU A 219 1.34 15.30 8.83
C LEU A 219 1.99 14.27 9.77
N ASN A 220 3.22 13.87 9.52
CA ASN A 220 3.97 12.95 10.37
C ASN A 220 5.16 13.66 11.02
N VAL A 221 5.20 13.64 12.34
CA VAL A 221 6.26 14.27 13.15
C VAL A 221 7.08 13.17 13.81
N ALA A 222 8.36 13.07 13.42
CA ALA A 222 9.31 12.16 14.03
C ALA A 222 10.09 12.88 15.12
N MET A 223 10.06 12.33 16.33
CA MET A 223 10.73 12.86 17.51
C MET A 223 11.73 11.86 18.07
N GLU A 224 12.86 12.36 18.56
CA GLU A 224 13.90 11.59 19.24
C GLU A 224 13.85 11.89 20.74
N PHE A 225 13.93 10.86 21.57
CA PHE A 225 13.96 11.01 23.01
C PHE A 225 15.27 11.69 23.44
N GLN A 226 15.22 12.62 24.40
CA GLN A 226 16.43 13.22 24.99
C GLN A 226 16.76 12.54 26.33
N GLU A 227 15.77 12.43 27.22
CA GLU A 227 15.93 11.81 28.52
C GLU A 227 14.81 10.80 28.77
N LEU A 228 15.19 9.53 28.81
CA LEU A 228 14.32 8.43 29.19
C LEU A 228 14.71 7.96 30.59
N ARG A 229 13.74 7.83 31.49
CA ARG A 229 13.95 7.15 32.77
C ARG A 229 14.24 5.69 32.48
N ASP A 230 15.19 5.07 33.20
CA ASP A 230 15.57 3.66 33.01
C ASP A 230 14.36 2.71 32.98
N ALA A 231 13.38 2.93 33.86
CA ALA A 231 12.17 2.13 33.89
C ALA A 231 11.33 2.23 32.60
N ASP A 232 11.23 3.43 32.02
CA ASP A 232 10.48 3.64 30.78
C ASP A 232 11.29 3.13 29.57
N HIS A 233 12.63 3.28 29.62
CA HIS A 233 13.53 2.71 28.61
C HIS A 233 13.39 1.19 28.52
N ARG A 234 13.41 0.48 29.66
CA ARG A 234 13.22 -0.98 29.70
C ARG A 234 11.88 -1.42 29.13
N ILE A 235 10.80 -0.72 29.47
CA ILE A 235 9.46 -1.03 28.91
C ILE A 235 9.46 -0.85 27.39
N ILE A 236 10.08 0.23 26.88
CA ILE A 236 10.18 0.46 25.44
C ILE A 236 11.04 -0.63 24.79
N GLU A 237 12.19 -0.98 25.36
CA GLU A 237 13.07 -2.03 24.87
C GLU A 237 12.36 -3.38 24.82
N GLU A 238 11.69 -3.80 25.89
CA GLU A 238 10.92 -5.04 25.95
C GLU A 238 9.81 -5.05 24.89
N LEU A 239 9.06 -3.95 24.74
CA LEU A 239 8.03 -3.85 23.70
C LEU A 239 8.62 -3.89 22.29
N VAL A 240 9.75 -3.23 22.07
CA VAL A 240 10.47 -3.26 20.80
C VAL A 240 10.99 -4.67 20.53
N GLU A 241 11.57 -5.36 21.50
CA GLU A 241 12.09 -6.71 21.31
C GLU A 241 10.96 -7.72 21.05
N MET A 242 9.82 -7.59 21.73
CA MET A 242 8.66 -8.46 21.56
C MET A 242 7.92 -8.24 20.24
N ARG A 243 7.88 -7.00 19.74
CA ARG A 243 6.97 -6.62 18.64
C ARG A 243 7.64 -6.06 17.40
N ALA A 244 8.89 -5.61 17.49
CA ALA A 244 9.60 -5.26 16.28
C ALA A 244 9.70 -6.54 15.46
N THR A 245 9.29 -6.47 14.20
CA THR A 245 9.83 -7.39 13.20
C THR A 245 11.34 -7.23 13.30
N ARG A 246 12.01 -8.24 13.86
CA ARG A 246 13.46 -8.26 13.92
C ARG A 246 13.92 -8.24 12.47
N LEU A 247 14.37 -7.08 12.01
CA LEU A 247 15.22 -6.97 10.83
C LEU A 247 16.34 -8.00 11.07
N PRO A 248 16.50 -9.03 10.24
CA PRO A 248 17.56 -9.99 10.46
C PRO A 248 18.89 -9.22 10.33
N VAL A 249 19.69 -9.22 11.40
CA VAL A 249 21.02 -8.54 11.46
C VAL A 249 21.95 -9.08 10.36
N THR A 250 21.64 -10.27 9.87
CA THR A 250 22.17 -10.83 8.63
C THR A 250 21.00 -10.92 7.65
N GLY A 251 20.96 -10.07 6.62
CA GLY A 251 20.06 -10.29 5.49
C GLY A 251 20.15 -11.77 5.04
N PRO A 252 19.08 -12.37 4.51
CA PRO A 252 19.13 -13.77 4.09
C PRO A 252 20.32 -13.95 3.16
N LEU A 253 21.26 -14.81 3.55
CA LEU A 253 22.33 -15.26 2.66
C LEU A 253 21.61 -15.80 1.42
N PHE A 254 21.75 -15.11 0.29
CA PHE A 254 21.20 -15.52 -0.99
C PHE A 254 21.97 -16.78 -1.44
N ALA A 255 21.66 -17.92 -0.82
CA ALA A 255 22.24 -19.20 -1.17
C ALA A 255 21.61 -19.68 -2.49
N ASP A 256 22.49 -19.93 -3.45
CA ASP A 256 22.25 -20.24 -4.86
C ASP A 256 21.71 -21.68 -5.06
N GLU A 257 20.65 -22.06 -4.35
CA GLU A 257 20.21 -23.47 -4.29
C GLU A 257 19.28 -23.92 -5.44
N ARG A 258 18.96 -23.08 -6.42
CA ARG A 258 17.99 -23.43 -7.48
C ARG A 258 18.56 -23.76 -8.86
N PHE A 259 19.88 -23.77 -9.04
CA PHE A 259 20.48 -24.06 -10.34
C PHE A 259 20.56 -25.56 -10.75
N GLN A 260 19.93 -26.48 -9.99
CA GLN A 260 19.99 -27.93 -10.30
C GLN A 260 18.65 -28.59 -10.69
N ALA A 261 17.54 -27.87 -10.80
CA ALA A 261 16.21 -28.50 -10.93
C ALA A 261 15.46 -28.30 -12.27
N GLU A 262 16.06 -27.68 -13.29
CA GLU A 262 15.36 -27.38 -14.57
C GLU A 262 15.79 -28.24 -15.77
N GLY A 263 16.34 -29.42 -15.52
CA GLY A 263 16.64 -30.39 -16.57
C GLY A 263 15.75 -31.63 -16.49
N GLU A 264 14.42 -31.51 -16.54
CA GLU A 264 13.49 -32.61 -16.84
C GLU A 264 12.02 -32.17 -16.68
N ARG A 265 11.40 -31.62 -17.75
CA ARG A 265 9.95 -31.73 -18.02
C ARG A 265 9.56 -31.06 -19.34
N GLU A 266 10.01 -31.65 -20.44
CA GLU A 266 9.30 -31.57 -21.73
C GLU A 266 8.82 -32.97 -22.11
N LYS A 267 7.49 -33.17 -22.16
CA LYS A 267 6.75 -33.96 -23.16
C LYS A 267 5.34 -34.31 -22.69
N SER A 268 4.42 -34.33 -23.66
CA SER A 268 3.00 -34.74 -23.64
C SER A 268 2.00 -33.65 -23.22
N SER A 269 0.91 -33.36 -23.93
CA SER A 269 0.29 -33.99 -25.11
C SER A 269 -0.77 -33.07 -25.74
N GLU A 270 -0.95 -33.21 -27.06
CA GLU A 270 -2.01 -32.64 -27.89
C GLU A 270 -3.41 -33.24 -27.65
N GLY A 271 -4.44 -32.40 -27.85
CA GLY A 271 -5.56 -32.73 -28.76
C GLY A 271 -6.92 -33.12 -28.16
N GLN A 272 -7.94 -32.27 -28.37
CA GLN A 272 -9.24 -32.68 -28.97
C GLN A 272 -10.18 -31.50 -29.28
N LYS A 273 -10.92 -31.62 -30.40
CA LYS A 273 -11.83 -30.64 -31.04
C LYS A 273 -13.31 -30.98 -30.80
N SER A 274 -14.13 -29.92 -30.60
CA SER A 274 -15.51 -29.64 -31.11
C SER A 274 -16.69 -30.61 -30.78
N PRO A 275 -18.00 -30.22 -30.84
CA PRO A 275 -18.61 -29.20 -31.73
C PRO A 275 -19.76 -28.32 -31.15
N ALA A 276 -20.29 -27.48 -32.05
CA ALA A 276 -21.28 -26.42 -31.88
C ALA A 276 -22.75 -26.90 -31.88
N THR A 277 -23.67 -26.09 -31.30
CA THR A 277 -25.11 -26.16 -31.64
C THR A 277 -25.82 -24.79 -31.61
N ALA A 278 -26.47 -24.51 -32.76
CA ALA A 278 -27.65 -23.72 -33.12
C ALA A 278 -28.22 -22.53 -32.30
N ARG A 279 -28.53 -21.49 -33.09
CA ARG A 279 -29.38 -20.30 -32.86
C ARG A 279 -30.85 -20.65 -32.53
N THR A 280 -31.55 -19.75 -31.83
CA THR A 280 -32.93 -19.34 -32.19
C THR A 280 -33.16 -17.87 -31.81
N LYS A 281 -33.86 -17.18 -32.71
CA LYS A 281 -34.16 -15.75 -32.81
C LYS A 281 -35.57 -15.49 -32.25
N ALA A 282 -35.79 -14.41 -31.51
CA ALA A 282 -37.10 -13.75 -31.42
C ALA A 282 -36.90 -12.29 -30.99
N ALA A 283 -37.64 -11.38 -31.64
CA ALA A 283 -37.74 -9.95 -31.38
C ALA A 283 -39.21 -9.55 -31.58
N PRO A 284 -39.61 -8.28 -31.37
CA PRO A 284 -39.58 -7.53 -30.12
C PRO A 284 -41.01 -7.05 -29.76
N VAL A 285 -41.21 -6.51 -28.55
CA VAL A 285 -42.42 -5.72 -28.22
C VAL A 285 -41.97 -4.44 -27.51
N GLN A 286 -42.30 -3.30 -28.11
CA GLN A 286 -42.14 -1.95 -27.55
C GLN A 286 -43.54 -1.34 -27.32
N ALA A 287 -43.68 -0.66 -26.19
CA ALA A 287 -44.52 0.54 -25.92
C ALA A 287 -44.69 0.62 -24.38
N ASP A 288 -44.63 1.75 -23.68
CA ASP A 288 -44.26 3.14 -23.97
C ASP A 288 -44.06 3.78 -22.57
N GLY A 289 -42.99 4.54 -22.35
CA GLY A 289 -42.58 4.97 -21.01
C GLY A 289 -42.14 6.43 -20.98
N GLY A 290 -42.89 7.26 -20.25
CA GLY A 290 -42.49 8.62 -19.90
C GLY A 290 -41.15 8.64 -19.14
N ALA A 291 -40.31 9.61 -19.45
CA ALA A 291 -38.93 9.71 -19.00
C ALA A 291 -38.84 9.98 -17.48
N ALA A 292 -38.60 8.91 -16.72
CA ALA A 292 -38.01 8.97 -15.38
C ALA A 292 -36.48 9.02 -15.51
N GLU A 293 -35.79 9.79 -14.66
CA GLU A 293 -34.32 9.78 -14.58
C GLU A 293 -33.80 8.34 -14.40
N PRO A 294 -32.69 7.95 -15.07
CA PRO A 294 -32.20 6.60 -15.01
C PRO A 294 -31.71 6.25 -13.59
N ALA A 295 -32.35 5.27 -12.97
CA ALA A 295 -31.97 4.78 -11.65
C ALA A 295 -30.50 4.30 -11.66
N SER A 296 -29.66 4.91 -10.81
CA SER A 296 -28.26 4.55 -10.65
C SER A 296 -28.09 3.19 -9.98
N HIS A 297 -27.13 2.39 -10.44
CA HIS A 297 -26.82 1.09 -9.89
C HIS A 297 -25.78 1.18 -8.77
N MET A 298 -26.15 0.73 -7.58
CA MET A 298 -25.24 0.58 -6.45
C MET A 298 -24.27 -0.61 -6.63
N VAL A 299 -22.96 -0.32 -6.59
CA VAL A 299 -21.86 -1.29 -6.60
C VAL A 299 -21.05 -1.15 -5.31
N LEU A 300 -20.89 -2.26 -4.58
CA LEU A 300 -20.14 -2.28 -3.31
C LEU A 300 -18.71 -2.78 -3.55
N LEU A 301 -17.72 -1.98 -3.16
CA LEU A 301 -16.29 -2.25 -3.26
C LEU A 301 -15.76 -2.76 -1.92
N VAL A 302 -15.21 -3.96 -1.88
CA VAL A 302 -14.71 -4.61 -0.65
C VAL A 302 -13.21 -4.84 -0.72
N GLY A 303 -12.48 -4.35 0.28
CA GLY A 303 -11.03 -4.61 0.44
C GLY A 303 -10.13 -3.77 -0.47
N ASP A 304 -10.56 -2.57 -0.83
CA ASP A 304 -9.84 -1.63 -1.72
C ASP A 304 -9.39 -2.30 -3.04
N PRO A 305 -10.34 -2.74 -3.89
CA PRO A 305 -10.00 -3.12 -5.25
C PRO A 305 -9.44 -1.88 -5.94
N PHE A 306 -8.33 -2.01 -6.69
CA PHE A 306 -7.57 -0.94 -7.36
C PHE A 306 -8.39 0.08 -8.19
N ILE A 307 -9.68 -0.16 -8.39
CA ILE A 307 -10.71 0.71 -8.95
C ILE A 307 -11.01 1.93 -8.05
N THR A 308 -10.35 2.08 -6.90
CA THR A 308 -10.41 3.29 -6.06
C THR A 308 -9.74 4.52 -6.67
N CYS A 309 -8.94 4.37 -7.74
CA CYS A 309 -8.40 5.52 -8.48
C CYS A 309 -9.55 6.38 -9.06
N PRO A 310 -9.54 7.72 -8.88
CA PRO A 310 -10.55 8.63 -9.40
C PRO A 310 -10.87 8.44 -10.90
N ASP A 311 -9.83 8.21 -11.71
CA ASP A 311 -9.96 8.09 -13.17
C ASP A 311 -10.68 6.81 -13.59
N GLY A 312 -10.45 5.71 -12.86
CA GLY A 312 -11.15 4.44 -13.07
C GLY A 312 -12.65 4.58 -12.80
N ARG A 313 -13.04 5.26 -11.72
CA ARG A 313 -14.45 5.50 -11.38
C ARG A 313 -15.14 6.40 -12.38
N GLN A 314 -14.45 7.44 -12.83
CA GLN A 314 -15.01 8.37 -13.80
C GLN A 314 -15.27 7.66 -15.14
N THR A 315 -14.33 6.82 -15.59
CA THR A 315 -14.48 5.99 -16.79
C THR A 315 -15.63 5.00 -16.68
N LEU A 316 -15.85 4.39 -15.51
CA LEU A 316 -17.00 3.51 -15.31
C LEU A 316 -18.33 4.27 -15.30
N ARG A 317 -18.37 5.44 -14.63
CA ARG A 317 -19.57 6.28 -14.54
C ARG A 317 -19.99 6.89 -15.87
N SER A 318 -19.04 7.17 -16.77
CA SER A 318 -19.36 7.67 -18.11
C SER A 318 -20.04 6.60 -18.98
N GLN A 319 -19.86 5.32 -18.66
CA GLN A 319 -20.40 4.19 -19.42
C GLN A 319 -21.66 3.58 -18.82
N ILE A 320 -21.81 3.67 -17.49
CA ILE A 320 -22.91 3.06 -16.74
C ILE A 320 -23.23 4.00 -15.56
N PRO A 321 -24.51 4.34 -15.30
CA PRO A 321 -24.87 5.13 -14.13
C PRO A 321 -24.64 4.30 -12.86
N LEU A 322 -23.44 4.43 -12.27
CA LEU A 322 -23.00 3.67 -11.10
C LEU A 322 -22.79 4.58 -9.88
N THR A 323 -23.29 4.13 -8.75
CA THR A 323 -22.90 4.63 -7.43
C THR A 323 -21.99 3.60 -6.79
N PHE A 324 -20.86 4.06 -6.24
CA PHE A 324 -19.92 3.19 -5.53
C PHE A 324 -20.01 3.44 -4.04
N GLN A 325 -20.05 2.37 -3.26
CA GLN A 325 -19.80 2.41 -1.83
C GLN A 325 -18.54 1.60 -1.54
N GLU A 326 -17.64 2.14 -0.73
CA GLU A 326 -16.46 1.43 -0.25
C GLU A 326 -16.68 0.91 1.15
N VAL A 327 -16.22 -0.31 1.39
CA VAL A 327 -16.17 -0.94 2.70
C VAL A 327 -14.83 -1.66 2.87
N ALA A 328 -14.27 -1.56 4.07
CA ALA A 328 -12.95 -2.10 4.35
C ALA A 328 -12.94 -3.63 4.45
N ASP A 329 -14.03 -4.24 4.92
CA ASP A 329 -14.06 -5.66 5.29
C ASP A 329 -15.43 -6.32 5.12
N ALA A 330 -15.45 -7.65 5.31
CA ALA A 330 -16.64 -8.51 5.23
C ALA A 330 -17.78 -8.05 6.12
N LYS A 331 -17.47 -7.76 7.38
CA LYS A 331 -18.47 -7.45 8.39
C LYS A 331 -19.20 -6.16 8.02
N THR A 332 -18.45 -5.16 7.57
CA THR A 332 -18.98 -3.88 7.12
C THR A 332 -19.77 -4.05 5.82
N ALA A 333 -19.32 -4.89 4.89
CA ALA A 333 -20.07 -5.21 3.68
C ALA A 333 -21.43 -5.85 4.00
N LEU A 334 -21.48 -6.76 4.98
CA LEU A 334 -22.72 -7.40 5.41
C LEU A 334 -23.71 -6.43 6.06
N LEU A 335 -23.21 -5.55 6.93
CA LEU A 335 -24.04 -4.50 7.53
C LEU A 335 -24.61 -3.58 6.45
N PHE A 336 -23.78 -3.15 5.49
CA PHE A 336 -24.22 -2.27 4.42
C PHE A 336 -25.32 -2.90 3.56
N VAL A 337 -25.15 -4.15 3.15
CA VAL A 337 -26.14 -4.85 2.31
C VAL A 337 -27.46 -5.06 3.04
N ALA A 338 -27.42 -5.27 4.36
CA ALA A 338 -28.62 -5.40 5.17
C ALA A 338 -29.44 -4.10 5.23
N GLU A 339 -28.76 -2.95 5.14
CA GLU A 339 -29.40 -1.63 5.18
C GLU A 339 -29.78 -1.11 3.79
N GLN A 340 -28.98 -1.41 2.77
CA GLN A 340 -29.14 -0.90 1.42
C GLN A 340 -28.92 -2.00 0.38
N PRO A 341 -29.87 -2.19 -0.56
CA PRO A 341 -29.68 -3.16 -1.64
C PRO A 341 -28.52 -2.73 -2.54
N CYS A 342 -27.66 -3.68 -2.88
CA CYS A 342 -26.63 -3.49 -3.90
C CYS A 342 -26.87 -4.42 -5.09
N HIS A 343 -26.41 -4.02 -6.27
CA HIS A 343 -26.61 -4.78 -7.50
C HIS A 343 -25.41 -5.68 -7.82
N LEU A 344 -24.24 -5.35 -7.29
CA LEU A 344 -22.99 -6.05 -7.58
C LEU A 344 -21.96 -5.81 -6.48
N LEU A 345 -21.15 -6.83 -6.21
CA LEU A 345 -20.01 -6.80 -5.30
C LEU A 345 -18.70 -6.90 -6.10
N LEU A 346 -17.80 -5.93 -5.92
CA LEU A 346 -16.42 -6.01 -6.38
C LEU A 346 -15.53 -6.30 -5.18
N VAL A 347 -14.95 -7.50 -5.14
CA VAL A 347 -14.16 -7.96 -4.00
C VAL A 347 -12.71 -8.12 -4.42
N ARG A 348 -11.79 -7.42 -3.76
CA ARG A 348 -10.38 -7.69 -3.95
C ARG A 348 -10.01 -9.00 -3.26
N VAL A 349 -9.44 -9.91 -4.03
CA VAL A 349 -8.92 -11.18 -3.54
C VAL A 349 -7.42 -11.20 -3.75
N ILE A 350 -6.68 -11.44 -2.67
CA ILE A 350 -5.23 -11.57 -2.71
C ILE A 350 -4.91 -13.02 -2.37
N HIS A 351 -4.18 -13.70 -3.26
CA HIS A 351 -3.92 -15.14 -3.17
C HIS A 351 -3.35 -15.58 -1.81
N SER A 352 -2.40 -14.80 -1.28
CA SER A 352 -1.71 -15.07 -0.02
C SER A 352 -2.54 -14.76 1.22
N ASP A 353 -3.76 -14.22 1.06
CA ASP A 353 -4.63 -13.86 2.17
C ASP A 353 -5.81 -14.85 2.31
N PRO A 354 -5.74 -15.80 3.28
CA PRO A 354 -6.83 -16.70 3.58
C PRO A 354 -8.14 -15.97 3.93
N GLN A 355 -8.06 -14.73 4.43
CA GLN A 355 -9.23 -13.93 4.81
C GLN A 355 -10.02 -13.50 3.59
N SER A 356 -9.38 -13.25 2.45
CA SER A 356 -10.05 -12.81 1.22
C SER A 356 -10.98 -13.88 0.62
N LEU A 357 -10.57 -15.16 0.66
CA LEU A 357 -11.44 -16.28 0.27
C LEU A 357 -12.49 -16.60 1.33
N ALA A 358 -12.14 -16.48 2.62
CA ALA A 358 -13.12 -16.63 3.70
C ALA A 358 -14.22 -15.57 3.60
N LEU A 359 -13.87 -14.34 3.22
CA LEU A 359 -14.80 -13.25 2.92
C LEU A 359 -15.80 -13.62 1.83
N VAL A 360 -15.35 -14.13 0.68
CA VAL A 360 -16.27 -14.54 -0.41
C VAL A 360 -17.26 -15.61 0.07
N LYS A 361 -16.78 -16.62 0.80
CA LYS A 361 -17.64 -17.65 1.39
C LYS A 361 -18.66 -17.05 2.36
N LEU A 362 -18.23 -16.15 3.24
CA LEU A 362 -19.08 -15.48 4.22
C LEU A 362 -20.18 -14.66 3.53
N LEU A 363 -19.83 -13.88 2.51
CA LEU A 363 -20.78 -13.10 1.72
C LEU A 363 -21.80 -14.04 1.04
N ARG A 364 -21.36 -15.14 0.44
CA ARG A 364 -22.22 -16.08 -0.27
C ARG A 364 -23.19 -16.85 0.61
N ASN A 365 -22.80 -17.10 1.86
CA ASN A 365 -23.65 -17.78 2.83
C ASN A 365 -24.76 -16.88 3.39
N GLN A 366 -24.79 -15.59 3.06
CA GLN A 366 -25.87 -14.69 3.46
C GLN A 366 -27.02 -14.75 2.45
N GLN A 367 -28.23 -14.98 2.95
CA GLN A 367 -29.43 -15.09 2.14
C GLN A 367 -29.70 -13.82 1.32
N ALA A 368 -29.39 -12.65 1.88
CA ALA A 368 -29.54 -11.36 1.19
C ALA A 368 -28.58 -11.19 -0.01
N LEU A 369 -27.47 -11.94 -0.04
CA LEU A 369 -26.40 -11.83 -1.05
C LEU A 369 -26.32 -13.02 -2.00
N THR A 370 -27.13 -14.05 -1.80
CA THR A 370 -27.04 -15.30 -2.55
C THR A 370 -27.09 -15.08 -4.06
N ASN A 371 -27.91 -14.13 -4.52
CA ASN A 371 -28.10 -13.85 -5.95
C ASN A 371 -27.32 -12.63 -6.46
N ILE A 372 -26.63 -11.89 -5.60
CA ILE A 372 -25.90 -10.69 -6.02
C ILE A 372 -24.57 -11.12 -6.68
N PRO A 373 -24.27 -10.72 -7.92
CA PRO A 373 -23.02 -11.09 -8.59
C PRO A 373 -21.80 -10.59 -7.80
N ILE A 374 -20.82 -11.47 -7.61
CA ILE A 374 -19.52 -11.16 -7.01
C ILE A 374 -18.48 -11.25 -8.11
N ILE A 375 -17.84 -10.12 -8.42
CA ILE A 375 -16.68 -10.08 -9.30
C ILE A 375 -15.44 -9.99 -8.41
N ALA A 376 -14.56 -11.00 -8.51
CA ALA A 376 -13.29 -10.99 -7.82
C ALA A 376 -12.25 -10.22 -8.65
N VAL A 377 -11.53 -9.31 -8.01
CA VAL A 377 -10.38 -8.61 -8.59
C VAL A 377 -9.12 -9.19 -7.95
N THR A 378 -8.23 -9.78 -8.73
CA THR A 378 -7.08 -10.52 -8.19
C THR A 378 -5.84 -10.36 -9.08
N PRO A 379 -4.64 -10.26 -8.48
CA PRO A 379 -3.39 -10.32 -9.23
C PRO A 379 -3.15 -11.75 -9.74
N ALA A 380 -2.95 -11.90 -11.05
CA ALA A 380 -2.47 -13.12 -11.71
C ALA A 380 -3.00 -14.47 -11.17
N PRO A 381 -4.32 -14.73 -11.13
CA PRO A 381 -4.87 -15.99 -10.65
C PRO A 381 -4.45 -17.16 -11.55
N SER A 382 -3.89 -18.20 -10.95
CA SER A 382 -3.63 -19.46 -11.65
C SER A 382 -4.95 -20.16 -12.06
N PRO A 383 -4.93 -21.08 -13.04
CA PRO A 383 -6.12 -21.85 -13.41
C PRO A 383 -6.79 -22.57 -12.22
N VAL A 384 -5.99 -23.08 -11.29
CA VAL A 384 -6.47 -23.72 -10.06
C VAL A 384 -7.21 -22.73 -9.18
N GLU A 385 -6.74 -21.49 -9.10
CA GLU A 385 -7.38 -20.43 -8.33
C GLU A 385 -8.68 -19.95 -8.97
N ILE A 386 -8.74 -19.86 -10.29
CA ILE A 386 -9.97 -19.53 -11.00
C ILE A 386 -11.06 -20.56 -10.65
N VAL A 387 -10.71 -21.85 -10.68
CA VAL A 387 -11.61 -22.94 -10.28
C VAL A 387 -12.00 -22.79 -8.81
N ARG A 388 -11.04 -22.49 -7.92
CA ARG A 388 -11.29 -22.30 -6.49
C ARG A 388 -12.22 -21.12 -6.23
N LEU A 389 -11.99 -19.97 -6.84
CA LEU A 389 -12.83 -18.76 -6.69
C LEU A 389 -14.26 -19.04 -7.14
N ARG A 390 -14.43 -19.65 -8.32
CA ARG A 390 -15.75 -20.03 -8.83
C ARG A 390 -16.46 -21.03 -7.92
N SER A 391 -15.73 -22.01 -7.38
CA SER A 391 -16.27 -22.99 -6.42
C SER A 391 -16.72 -22.35 -5.10
N ASN A 392 -16.24 -21.14 -4.79
CA ASN A 392 -16.65 -20.36 -3.63
C ASN A 392 -17.76 -19.34 -3.93
N GLY A 393 -18.34 -19.38 -5.14
CA GLY A 393 -19.43 -18.51 -5.55
C GLY A 393 -19.00 -17.19 -6.18
N VAL A 394 -17.73 -17.02 -6.55
CA VAL A 394 -17.35 -15.90 -7.42
C VAL A 394 -18.03 -16.06 -8.78
N THR A 395 -18.72 -15.02 -9.22
CA THR A 395 -19.49 -14.98 -10.45
C THR A 395 -18.58 -14.70 -11.65
N ASP A 396 -17.65 -13.75 -11.50
CA ASP A 396 -16.67 -13.41 -12.54
C ASP A 396 -15.35 -12.98 -11.91
N ILE A 397 -14.29 -13.00 -12.71
CA ILE A 397 -12.92 -12.69 -12.28
C ILE A 397 -12.34 -11.63 -13.22
N ILE A 398 -11.68 -10.65 -12.62
CA ILE A 398 -10.90 -9.62 -13.30
C ILE A 398 -9.47 -9.69 -12.78
N HIS A 399 -8.56 -9.71 -13.74
CA HIS A 399 -7.13 -9.74 -13.47
C HIS A 399 -6.64 -8.31 -13.21
N GLU A 400 -5.78 -8.13 -12.22
CA GLU A 400 -5.00 -6.90 -12.09
C GLU A 400 -3.84 -6.92 -13.11
N PRO A 401 -3.51 -5.78 -13.76
CA PRO A 401 -4.14 -4.46 -13.65
C PRO A 401 -5.55 -4.41 -14.23
N VAL A 402 -6.47 -3.71 -13.56
CA VAL A 402 -7.87 -3.62 -13.99
C VAL A 402 -8.00 -2.66 -15.17
N ASP A 403 -8.45 -3.18 -16.32
CA ASP A 403 -8.95 -2.38 -17.44
C ASP A 403 -10.38 -1.91 -17.14
N ALA A 404 -10.58 -0.58 -17.13
CA ALA A 404 -11.87 0.03 -16.81
C ALA A 404 -12.96 -0.30 -17.84
N ASN A 405 -12.63 -0.48 -19.12
CA ASN A 405 -13.59 -0.84 -20.17
C ASN A 405 -14.05 -2.29 -20.01
N LEU A 406 -13.11 -3.21 -19.81
CA LEU A 406 -13.44 -4.62 -19.56
C LEU A 406 -14.29 -4.78 -18.28
N LEU A 407 -13.95 -4.03 -17.24
CA LEU A 407 -14.73 -4.00 -16.01
C LEU A 407 -16.14 -3.45 -16.26
N ALA A 408 -16.29 -2.36 -17.02
CA ALA A 408 -17.60 -1.82 -17.38
C ALA A 408 -18.45 -2.87 -18.11
N GLU A 409 -17.88 -3.56 -19.10
CA GLU A 409 -18.57 -4.62 -19.83
C GLU A 409 -19.06 -5.75 -18.91
N LYS A 410 -18.20 -6.21 -17.99
CA LYS A 410 -18.56 -7.24 -17.01
C LYS A 410 -19.63 -6.76 -16.04
N ILE A 411 -19.51 -5.54 -15.51
CA ILE A 411 -20.53 -4.95 -14.62
C ILE A 411 -21.87 -4.87 -15.35
N ARG A 412 -21.90 -4.34 -16.58
CA ARG A 412 -23.11 -4.22 -17.39
C ARG A 412 -23.78 -5.58 -17.59
N LYS A 413 -23.00 -6.58 -18.04
CA LYS A 413 -23.45 -7.96 -18.23
C LYS A 413 -24.15 -8.51 -17.00
N TRP A 414 -23.56 -8.36 -15.82
CA TRP A 414 -24.08 -8.96 -14.59
C TRP A 414 -25.25 -8.18 -13.98
N ILE A 415 -25.26 -6.85 -14.11
CA ILE A 415 -26.39 -6.03 -13.70
C ILE A 415 -27.62 -6.31 -14.58
N GLU A 416 -27.44 -6.46 -15.89
CA GLU A 416 -28.53 -6.78 -16.82
C GLU A 416 -29.06 -8.20 -16.60
N ALA A 417 -28.17 -9.18 -16.37
CA ALA A 417 -28.56 -10.56 -16.06
C ALA A 417 -29.26 -10.72 -14.70
N GLY A 418 -29.00 -9.82 -13.73
CA GLY A 418 -29.67 -9.82 -12.44
C GLY A 418 -31.06 -9.18 -12.43
N ARG A 419 -31.50 -8.58 -13.54
CA ARG A 419 -32.83 -7.98 -13.71
C ARG A 419 -33.87 -8.94 -14.29
N THR A 420 -33.46 -10.08 -14.84
CA THR A 420 -34.32 -11.17 -15.34
C THR A 420 -34.50 -12.24 -14.28
#